data_AF-A0A2S8F831-F1
#
_entry.id   AF-A0A2S8F831-F1
#
_cell.length_a   1.000
_cell.length_b   1.000
_cell.length_c   1.000
_cell.angle_alpha   90.00
_cell.angle_beta   90.00
_cell.angle_gamma   90.00
#
_symmetry.space_group_name_H-M   'P 1'
#
loop_
_entity.id
_entity.type
_entity.pdbx_description
1 polymer ?
#
loop_
_entity_poly.entity_id
_entity_poly.type
_entity_poly.pdbx_seq_one_letter_code
_entity_poly.pdbx_strand_id
1 'polypeptide(L)'
;MTSKTLAVSLIALFGFLGAVTTFSTLSAQDAAEATAKPAEPSGRLPTYYGEIVTQDQRLKIYKIQSGYNTKIEQLEAEIKKLEEAMKKEMEAVLTQPQLERLKELAKEDELRRQKNEAAKKAAEKAAASAS
;
A
#
# COMPACT_ATOMS: atom_id res chain seq x y z
N MET A 1 -38.00 19.61 -45.95
CA MET A 1 -38.39 18.25 -46.37
C MET A 1 -37.41 17.28 -45.71
N THR A 2 -37.73 16.76 -44.54
CA THR A 2 -38.63 15.63 -44.20
C THR A 2 -37.81 14.39 -43.86
N SER A 3 -37.81 14.15 -42.55
CA SER A 3 -37.44 12.99 -41.73
C SER A 3 -37.59 11.59 -42.34
N LYS A 4 -36.91 10.61 -41.72
CA LYS A 4 -37.59 9.57 -40.92
C LYS A 4 -36.63 8.73 -40.06
N THR A 5 -36.84 8.87 -38.75
CA THR A 5 -36.65 7.91 -37.66
C THR A 5 -37.56 6.68 -37.83
N LEU A 6 -37.12 5.51 -37.33
CA LEU A 6 -37.92 4.34 -36.88
C LEU A 6 -36.92 3.28 -36.36
N ALA A 7 -37.08 2.58 -35.23
CA ALA A 7 -38.22 2.43 -34.34
C ALA A 7 -37.74 2.08 -32.92
N VAL A 8 -38.26 2.83 -31.94
CA VAL A 8 -38.51 2.34 -30.58
C VAL A 8 -39.85 1.59 -30.62
N SER A 9 -39.95 0.44 -29.97
CA SER A 9 -41.24 -0.17 -29.62
C SER A 9 -41.07 -1.06 -28.39
N LEU A 10 -41.97 -1.17 -27.41
CA LEU A 10 -42.88 -0.29 -26.68
C LEU A 10 -43.53 -1.20 -25.60
N ILE A 11 -43.45 -0.82 -24.33
CA ILE A 11 -44.45 -0.99 -23.24
C ILE A 11 -44.88 -2.39 -22.76
N ALA A 12 -44.76 -2.59 -21.45
CA ALA A 12 -45.91 -2.93 -20.60
C ALA A 12 -45.81 -2.20 -19.25
N LEU A 13 -46.76 -1.29 -19.01
CA LEU A 13 -46.96 -0.51 -17.78
C LEU A 13 -48.24 -1.04 -17.10
N PHE A 14 -48.13 -1.45 -15.84
CA PHE A 14 -49.19 -1.48 -14.82
C PHE A 14 -48.43 -1.31 -13.49
N GLY A 15 -48.64 -0.32 -12.62
CA GLY A 15 -49.83 0.44 -12.31
C GLY A 15 -50.39 -0.03 -10.97
N PHE A 16 -50.32 0.84 -9.94
CA PHE A 16 -51.15 0.87 -8.73
C PHE A 16 -50.61 0.29 -7.40
N LEU A 17 -50.00 1.18 -6.61
CA LEU A 17 -50.38 1.60 -5.24
C LEU A 17 -51.20 0.62 -4.36
N GLY A 18 -50.64 0.22 -3.21
CA GLY A 18 -51.39 -0.44 -2.13
C GLY A 18 -50.53 -0.68 -0.89
N ALA A 19 -50.71 0.14 0.15
CA ALA A 19 -50.09 -0.01 1.45
C ALA A 19 -50.67 -1.20 2.22
N VAL A 20 -49.84 -2.14 2.69
CA VAL A 20 -50.13 -3.01 3.85
C VAL A 20 -48.84 -3.23 4.64
N THR A 21 -48.87 -2.72 5.87
CA THR A 21 -48.01 -3.00 7.01
C THR A 21 -48.07 -4.47 7.41
N THR A 22 -46.93 -5.12 7.70
CA THR A 22 -46.70 -5.95 8.91
C THR A 22 -45.35 -6.68 8.92
N PHE A 23 -44.67 -6.59 10.08
CA PHE A 23 -43.68 -7.52 10.64
C PHE A 23 -42.27 -7.60 10.05
N SER A 24 -41.40 -6.79 10.66
CA SER A 24 -40.09 -7.14 11.23
C SER A 24 -39.58 -8.56 10.96
N THR A 25 -38.62 -8.66 10.04
CA THR A 25 -37.46 -9.53 10.22
C THR A 25 -36.25 -8.62 10.40
N LEU A 26 -36.11 -8.11 11.62
CA LEU A 26 -34.86 -7.54 12.10
C LEU A 26 -33.87 -8.70 12.19
N SER A 27 -33.17 -8.97 11.10
CA SER A 27 -32.07 -9.94 11.10
C SER A 27 -31.00 -9.43 12.05
N ALA A 28 -30.80 -10.17 13.14
CA ALA A 28 -29.86 -9.92 14.21
C ALA A 28 -28.39 -10.09 13.78
N GLN A 29 -28.01 -9.50 12.64
CA GLN A 29 -26.63 -9.45 12.13
C GLN A 29 -26.10 -8.01 11.99
N ASP A 30 -26.94 -6.99 12.23
CA ASP A 30 -26.55 -5.57 12.21
C ASP A 30 -26.30 -4.97 13.61
N ALA A 31 -26.26 -5.79 14.66
CA ALA A 31 -26.11 -5.34 16.06
C ALA A 31 -24.73 -5.65 16.68
N ALA A 32 -23.73 -5.99 15.86
CA ALA A 32 -22.36 -6.24 16.30
C ALA A 32 -21.34 -5.23 15.73
N GLU A 33 -21.81 -4.12 15.14
CA GLU A 33 -20.97 -3.04 14.63
C GLU A 33 -21.32 -1.71 15.30
N ALA A 34 -21.29 -1.67 16.63
CA ALA A 34 -21.31 -0.42 17.37
C ALA A 34 -20.43 -0.56 18.61
N THR A 35 -19.50 0.38 18.75
CA THR A 35 -18.56 0.61 19.88
C THR A 35 -17.13 0.06 19.76
N ALA A 36 -16.57 -0.06 18.55
CA ALA A 36 -15.12 0.11 18.43
C ALA A 36 -14.79 1.59 18.71
N LYS A 37 -14.40 1.90 19.96
CA LYS A 37 -13.89 3.24 20.32
C LYS A 37 -12.77 3.57 19.33
N PRO A 38 -12.73 4.78 18.72
CA PRO A 38 -11.68 5.15 17.78
C PRO A 38 -10.33 4.83 18.42
N ALA A 39 -9.52 3.99 17.75
CA ALA A 39 -8.20 3.64 18.25
C ALA A 39 -7.44 4.95 18.50
N GLU A 40 -6.99 5.16 19.73
CA GLU A 40 -6.25 6.37 20.03
C GLU A 40 -5.00 6.42 19.15
N PRO A 41 -4.69 7.57 18.53
CA PRO A 41 -3.49 7.70 17.72
C PRO A 41 -2.30 7.32 18.59
N SER A 42 -1.51 6.36 18.13
CA SER A 42 -0.39 5.78 18.87
C SER A 42 0.85 5.76 17.98
N GLY A 43 2.02 5.85 18.60
CA GLY A 43 3.28 5.92 17.88
C GLY A 43 4.47 6.10 18.82
N ARG A 44 5.66 6.18 18.23
CA ARG A 44 6.88 6.51 18.96
C ARG A 44 7.03 8.02 19.02
N LEU A 45 7.18 8.56 20.23
CA LEU A 45 7.60 9.94 20.38
C LEU A 45 9.03 10.12 19.87
N PRO A 46 9.35 11.31 19.33
CA PRO A 46 10.73 11.69 19.09
C PRO A 46 11.56 11.62 20.38
N THR A 47 12.88 11.49 20.24
CA THR A 47 13.81 11.42 21.36
C THR A 47 13.58 12.57 22.35
N TYR A 48 13.58 12.28 23.65
CA TYR A 48 13.34 13.21 24.77
C TYR A 48 11.94 13.84 24.88
N TYR A 49 11.08 13.74 23.86
CA TYR A 49 9.73 14.33 23.95
C TYR A 49 8.89 13.68 25.05
N GLY A 50 9.13 12.40 25.35
CA GLY A 50 8.46 11.68 26.43
C GLY A 50 8.58 12.35 27.80
N GLU A 51 9.70 13.04 28.05
CA GLU A 51 10.04 13.66 29.33
C GLU A 51 9.38 15.04 29.54
N ILE A 52 9.00 15.71 28.45
CA ILE A 52 8.57 17.13 28.50
C ILE A 52 7.12 17.36 28.09
N VAL A 53 6.46 16.39 27.45
CA VAL A 53 5.09 16.59 26.93
C VAL A 53 4.01 16.01 27.84
N THR A 54 2.87 16.68 27.88
CA THR A 54 1.64 16.19 28.53
C THR A 54 0.95 15.10 27.70
N GLN A 55 -0.06 14.44 28.26
CA GLN A 55 -0.86 13.44 27.52
C GLN A 55 -1.56 14.04 26.30
N ASP A 56 -2.17 15.23 26.44
CA ASP A 56 -2.83 15.91 25.33
C ASP A 56 -1.85 16.31 24.22
N GLN A 57 -0.65 16.76 24.58
CA GLN A 57 0.41 17.05 23.62
C GLN A 57 0.87 15.77 22.91
N ARG A 58 0.99 14.65 23.63
CA ARG A 58 1.28 13.31 23.08
C ARG A 58 0.30 12.94 21.98
N LEU A 59 -1.00 13.03 22.24
CA LEU A 59 -2.05 12.70 21.26
C LEU A 59 -1.99 13.62 20.03
N LYS A 60 -1.72 14.91 20.22
CA LYS A 60 -1.51 15.85 19.11
C LYS A 60 -0.28 15.50 18.27
N ILE A 61 0.83 15.13 18.91
CA ILE A 61 2.05 14.70 18.22
C ILE A 61 1.78 13.44 17.39
N TYR A 62 1.11 12.44 17.95
CA TYR A 62 0.78 11.22 17.20
C TYR A 62 -0.11 11.50 15.98
N LYS A 63 -1.09 12.41 16.12
CA LYS A 63 -1.92 12.84 14.98
C LYS A 63 -1.09 13.53 13.90
N ILE A 64 -0.14 14.39 14.29
CA ILE A 64 0.79 15.05 13.35
C ILE A 64 1.65 14.00 12.64
N GLN A 65 2.27 13.09 13.39
CA GLN A 65 3.12 12.03 12.84
C GLN A 65 2.34 11.16 11.84
N SER A 66 1.14 10.71 12.20
CA SER A 66 0.29 9.93 11.29
C SER A 66 0.01 10.68 9.98
N GLY A 67 -0.36 11.96 10.06
CA GLY A 67 -0.63 12.76 8.87
C GLY A 67 0.58 12.97 7.96
N TYR A 68 1.79 13.08 8.53
CA TYR A 68 3.02 13.17 7.74
C TYR A 68 3.49 11.82 7.22
N ASN A 69 3.40 10.75 8.01
CA ASN A 69 3.79 9.40 7.59
C ASN A 69 3.01 8.94 6.35
N THR A 70 1.70 9.18 6.31
CA THR A 70 0.90 8.88 5.11
C THR A 70 1.39 9.63 3.87
N LYS A 71 1.77 10.91 4.01
CA LYS A 71 2.32 11.69 2.89
C LYS A 71 3.71 11.21 2.48
N ILE A 72 4.54 10.84 3.45
CA ILE A 72 5.88 10.28 3.21
C ILE A 72 5.76 8.97 2.44
N GLU A 73 4.89 8.05 2.88
CA GLU A 73 4.64 6.77 2.20
C GLU A 73 4.18 6.98 0.74
N GLN A 74 3.31 7.97 0.50
CA GLN A 74 2.89 8.34 -0.86
C GLN A 74 4.06 8.83 -1.71
N LEU A 75 4.89 9.73 -1.17
CA LEU A 75 6.07 10.25 -1.85
C LEU A 75 7.11 9.16 -2.12
N GLU A 76 7.35 8.25 -1.17
CA GLU A 76 8.23 7.10 -1.35
C GLU A 76 7.74 6.17 -2.47
N ALA A 77 6.42 5.96 -2.56
CA ALA A 77 5.83 5.20 -3.66
C ALA A 77 5.99 5.90 -5.01
N GLU A 78 5.90 7.23 -5.07
CA GLU A 78 6.17 8.02 -6.27
C GLU A 78 7.64 7.98 -6.67
N ILE A 79 8.55 8.14 -5.71
CA ILE A 79 10.01 8.01 -5.92
C ILE A 79 10.32 6.64 -6.52
N LYS A 80 9.81 5.56 -5.94
CA LYS A 80 10.02 4.20 -6.46
C LYS A 80 9.55 4.04 -7.90
N LYS A 81 8.38 4.60 -8.24
CA LYS A 81 7.87 4.58 -9.63
C LYS A 81 8.80 5.32 -10.58
N LEU A 82 9.31 6.48 -10.17
CA LEU A 82 10.24 7.28 -10.96
C LEU A 82 11.58 6.57 -11.14
N GLU A 83 12.11 5.93 -10.10
CA GLU A 83 13.34 5.12 -10.19
C GLU A 83 13.18 3.94 -11.17
N GLU A 84 12.05 3.24 -11.12
CA GLU A 84 11.73 2.16 -12.06
C GLU A 84 11.58 2.68 -13.51
N ALA A 85 10.95 3.83 -13.71
CA ALA A 85 10.81 4.46 -15.02
C ALA A 85 12.18 4.91 -15.56
N MET A 86 12.95 5.63 -14.76
CA MET A 86 14.31 6.06 -15.09
C MET A 86 15.19 4.87 -15.48
N LYS A 87 15.13 3.77 -14.72
CA LYS A 87 15.87 2.54 -15.06
C LYS A 87 15.46 2.01 -16.43
N LYS A 88 14.17 1.90 -16.72
CA LYS A 88 13.68 1.43 -18.03
C LYS A 88 14.14 2.35 -19.17
N GLU A 89 14.09 3.66 -18.96
CA GLU A 89 14.54 4.64 -19.95
C GLU A 89 16.06 4.54 -20.19
N MET A 90 16.86 4.35 -19.13
CA MET A 90 18.29 4.07 -19.26
C MET A 90 18.57 2.76 -20.01
N GLU A 91 17.80 1.69 -19.75
CA GLU A 91 17.96 0.43 -20.49
C GLU A 91 17.52 0.55 -21.96
N ALA A 92 16.53 1.40 -22.25
CA ALA A 92 16.00 1.60 -23.61
C ALA A 92 17.00 2.28 -24.56
N VAL A 93 18.00 3.00 -24.04
CA VAL A 93 19.07 3.59 -24.87
C VAL A 93 20.23 2.62 -25.16
N LEU A 94 20.22 1.43 -24.56
CA LEU A 94 21.25 0.42 -24.79
C LEU A 94 20.95 -0.39 -26.05
N THR A 95 22.01 -0.80 -26.73
CA THR A 95 21.92 -1.83 -27.77
C THR A 95 21.64 -3.20 -27.15
N GLN A 96 21.07 -4.12 -27.94
CA GLN A 96 20.79 -5.48 -27.48
C GLN A 96 22.01 -6.20 -26.87
N PRO A 97 23.22 -6.16 -27.47
CA PRO A 97 24.40 -6.77 -26.86
C PRO A 97 24.81 -6.10 -25.53
N GLN A 98 24.64 -4.78 -25.39
CA GLN A 98 24.94 -4.07 -24.14
C GLN A 98 23.94 -4.47 -23.04
N LEU A 99 22.66 -4.63 -23.37
CA LEU A 99 21.64 -5.08 -22.44
C LEU A 99 21.88 -6.53 -21.97
N GLU A 100 22.33 -7.41 -22.87
CA GLU A 100 22.73 -8.77 -22.53
C GLU A 100 23.92 -8.77 -21.57
N ARG A 101 24.96 -7.98 -21.88
CA ARG A 101 26.12 -7.87 -20.98
C ARG A 101 25.74 -7.29 -19.61
N LEU A 102 24.83 -6.32 -19.56
CA LEU A 102 24.31 -5.78 -18.30
C LEU A 102 23.64 -6.87 -17.45
N LYS A 103 22.83 -7.74 -18.07
CA LYS A 103 22.17 -8.85 -17.37
C LYS A 103 23.15 -9.90 -16.85
N GLU A 104 24.22 -10.18 -17.60
CA GLU A 104 25.29 -11.07 -17.14
C GLU A 104 26.02 -10.49 -15.93
N LEU A 105 26.43 -9.23 -16.00
CA LEU A 105 27.09 -8.53 -14.89
C LEU A 105 26.25 -8.54 -13.62
N ALA A 106 24.93 -8.33 -13.75
CA ALA A 106 24.00 -8.40 -12.62
C ALA A 106 23.98 -9.80 -11.97
N LYS A 107 24.03 -10.88 -12.76
CA LYS A 107 24.08 -12.25 -12.25
C LYS A 107 25.43 -12.57 -11.60
N GLU A 108 26.52 -12.13 -12.20
CA GLU A 108 27.87 -12.29 -11.65
C GLU A 108 27.98 -11.63 -10.27
N ASP A 109 27.43 -10.41 -10.11
CA ASP A 109 27.43 -9.70 -8.84
C ASP A 109 26.59 -10.41 -7.76
N GLU A 110 25.40 -10.90 -8.12
CA GLU A 110 24.55 -11.66 -7.20
C GLU A 110 25.27 -12.93 -6.69
N LEU A 111 25.90 -13.69 -7.59
CA LEU A 111 26.69 -14.87 -7.21
C LEU A 111 27.87 -14.51 -6.30
N ARG A 112 28.53 -13.38 -6.56
CA ARG A 112 29.63 -12.87 -5.73
C ARG A 112 29.13 -12.52 -4.32
N ARG A 113 27.98 -11.85 -4.21
CA ARG A 113 27.37 -11.51 -2.91
C ARG A 113 27.00 -12.76 -2.12
N GLN A 114 26.36 -13.75 -2.75
CA GLN A 114 26.01 -15.01 -2.11
C GLN A 114 27.24 -15.76 -1.60
N LYS A 115 28.33 -15.82 -2.40
CA LYS A 115 29.59 -16.42 -1.96
C LYS A 115 30.19 -15.70 -0.75
N ASN A 116 30.20 -14.36 -0.76
CA ASN A 116 30.72 -13.56 0.34
C ASN A 116 29.90 -13.74 1.62
N GLU A 117 28.57 -13.78 1.51
CA GLU A 117 27.68 -14.03 2.64
C GLU A 117 27.85 -15.45 3.21
N ALA A 118 27.99 -16.45 2.34
CA ALA A 118 28.25 -17.83 2.77
C ALA A 118 29.61 -17.94 3.48
N ALA A 119 30.66 -17.31 2.94
CA ALA A 119 31.97 -17.27 3.56
C ALA A 119 31.94 -16.56 4.92
N LYS A 120 31.24 -15.43 5.03
CA LYS A 120 31.05 -14.72 6.30
C LYS A 120 30.35 -15.60 7.34
N LYS A 121 29.24 -16.25 6.98
CA LYS A 121 28.51 -17.17 7.87
C LYS A 121 29.37 -18.36 8.28
N ALA A 122 30.17 -18.91 7.36
CA ALA A 122 31.09 -20.00 7.67
C ALA A 122 32.19 -19.57 8.65
N ALA A 123 32.75 -18.36 8.46
CA ALA A 123 33.74 -17.79 9.36
C ALA A 123 33.17 -17.50 10.76
N GLU A 124 31.97 -16.92 10.84
CA GLU A 124 31.25 -16.68 12.11
C GLU A 124 30.97 -17.98 12.85
N LYS A 125 30.53 -19.04 12.13
CA LYS A 125 30.30 -20.36 12.71
C LYS A 125 31.60 -21.00 13.22
N ALA A 126 32.69 -20.90 12.46
CA ALA A 126 33.99 -21.42 12.87
C ALA A 126 34.53 -20.70 14.11
N ALA A 127 34.40 -19.37 14.17
CA ALA A 127 34.79 -18.57 15.32
C ALA A 127 33.96 -18.89 16.57
N ALA A 128 32.64 -19.07 16.43
CA ALA A 128 31.77 -19.44 17.54
C ALA A 128 31.99 -20.87 18.07
N SER A 129 32.52 -21.78 17.23
CA SER A 129 32.88 -23.14 17.67
C SER A 129 34.28 -23.25 18.29
N ALA A 130 35.09 -22.19 18.22
CA ALA A 130 36.45 -22.15 18.76
C ALA A 130 36.56 -21.38 20.09
N SER A 131 35.46 -20.79 20.57
CA SER A 131 35.31 -20.12 21.88
C SER A 131 34.52 -20.98 22.85
#